data_AF-A0A7Y0G7X7-F1
#
_entry.id   AF-A0A7Y0G7X7-F1
#
_cell.length_a   1.000
_cell.length_b   1.000
_cell.length_c   1.000
_cell.angle_alpha   90.00
_cell.angle_beta   90.00
_cell.angle_gamma   90.00
#
_symmetry.space_group_name_H-M   'P 1'
#
loop_
_entity.id
_entity.type
_entity.pdbx_description
1 polymer ?
#
loop_
_entity_poly.entity_id
_entity_poly.type
_entity_poly.pdbx_seq_one_letter_code
_entity_poly.pdbx_strand_id
1 'polypeptide(L)'
;MGAVLLVVTVGGNILLARFADKPVLSTAVPFAQTPSARITPANSRAASAPSASAKPAVMTATFTPPAESTMPTGDYGKVIRLGQQVFMETGQYASRYVGNNLTCANCHLDAGRKADSAPLWASFIHYPAFRSKTGQVDTLASRIQGCFEYSMNGKAPPADDPIITALQTYAFWLAKGAPVGMPLPGSGYPKLKKPEQPADYARGEKVYAQNCALCHGADGLGQRAGDKQVFPPLWGPKSFNWGAGMHQLANAAGFIQANMPLGKGGTLSEQEAWDVAVFMNSHERPQDPRFTKSVAETRKKYHDTDDSLYGKTVNGHVLGSP
;
A
#
# COMPACT_ATOMS: atom_id res chain seq x y z
N MET A 1 31.30 -38.36 -22.40
CA MET A 1 30.71 -39.20 -21.33
C MET A 1 29.45 -38.47 -20.87
N GLY A 2 28.21 -38.91 -21.01
CA GLY A 2 27.55 -40.07 -21.57
C GLY A 2 26.09 -39.87 -21.12
N ALA A 3 25.13 -39.77 -22.05
CA ALA A 3 23.74 -39.55 -21.68
C ALA A 3 22.88 -40.69 -22.24
N VAL A 4 22.17 -41.30 -21.30
CA VAL A 4 21.34 -42.50 -21.38
C VAL A 4 20.00 -42.18 -22.04
N LEU A 5 19.51 -43.12 -22.83
CA LEU A 5 18.25 -43.08 -23.57
C LEU A 5 17.09 -43.53 -22.66
N LEU A 6 16.01 -42.75 -22.58
CA LEU A 6 14.73 -43.21 -22.03
C LEU A 6 13.67 -43.12 -23.13
N VAL A 7 13.12 -44.26 -23.54
CA VAL A 7 12.00 -44.38 -24.47
C VAL A 7 10.77 -44.82 -23.68
N VAL A 8 9.71 -44.02 -23.75
CA VAL A 8 8.35 -44.45 -23.38
C VAL A 8 7.49 -44.26 -24.61
N THR A 9 6.94 -45.35 -25.12
CA THR A 9 5.99 -45.38 -26.24
C THR A 9 4.63 -45.88 -25.75
N VAL A 10 3.58 -45.11 -26.01
CA VAL A 10 2.26 -45.65 -26.41
C VAL A 10 1.66 -44.69 -27.42
N GLY A 11 1.46 -45.15 -28.66
CA GLY A 11 0.81 -44.38 -29.74
C GLY A 11 1.60 -44.24 -31.05
N GLY A 12 2.19 -45.33 -31.56
CA GLY A 12 2.44 -45.56 -32.99
C GLY A 12 3.16 -44.49 -33.83
N ASN A 13 4.47 -44.30 -33.62
CA ASN A 13 5.51 -44.14 -34.66
C ASN A 13 6.85 -43.75 -34.00
N ILE A 14 7.89 -44.56 -34.17
CA ILE A 14 9.25 -44.27 -33.66
C ILE A 14 10.03 -43.55 -34.76
N LEU A 15 10.34 -42.27 -34.55
CA LEU A 15 11.23 -41.49 -35.42
C LEU A 15 12.58 -41.28 -34.70
N LEU A 16 13.63 -41.96 -35.16
CA LEU A 16 15.01 -41.77 -34.71
C LEU A 16 15.62 -40.55 -35.42
N ALA A 17 15.63 -39.39 -34.77
CA ALA A 17 16.39 -38.23 -35.24
C ALA A 17 17.66 -38.05 -34.40
N ARG A 18 18.83 -38.29 -35.02
CA ARG A 18 20.12 -37.89 -34.47
C ARG A 18 20.30 -36.39 -34.71
N PHE A 19 20.42 -35.60 -33.66
CA PHE A 19 20.89 -34.22 -33.76
C PHE A 19 22.40 -34.24 -33.98
N ALA A 20 22.82 -33.89 -35.20
CA ALA A 20 24.18 -33.50 -35.50
C ALA A 20 24.24 -31.96 -35.43
N ASP A 21 25.12 -31.43 -34.58
CA ASP A 21 25.47 -30.02 -34.54
C ASP A 21 26.01 -29.58 -35.90
N LYS A 22 25.34 -28.62 -36.55
CA LYS A 22 25.88 -27.87 -37.69
C LYS A 22 25.63 -26.37 -37.48
N PRO A 23 26.64 -25.52 -37.78
CA PRO A 23 26.58 -24.10 -37.52
C PRO A 23 25.66 -23.40 -38.52
N VAL A 24 24.87 -22.44 -38.03
CA VAL A 24 24.07 -21.54 -38.88
C VAL A 24 24.97 -20.42 -39.40
N LEU A 25 25.11 -20.34 -40.73
CA LEU A 25 25.75 -19.23 -41.42
C LEU A 25 24.90 -17.95 -41.25
N SER A 26 25.55 -16.89 -40.77
CA SER A 26 25.03 -15.52 -40.76
C SER A 26 25.26 -14.86 -42.12
N THR A 27 24.20 -14.60 -42.88
CA THR A 27 24.26 -13.76 -44.08
C THR A 27 24.05 -12.29 -43.69
N ALA A 28 25.10 -11.47 -43.85
CA ALA A 28 25.05 -10.03 -43.63
C ALA A 28 24.36 -9.31 -44.81
N VAL A 29 23.45 -8.39 -44.49
CA VAL A 29 22.83 -7.46 -45.45
C VAL A 29 23.64 -6.16 -45.45
N PRO A 30 24.04 -5.59 -46.60
CA PRO A 30 24.85 -4.38 -46.63
C PRO A 30 24.00 -3.13 -46.39
N PHE A 31 24.46 -2.26 -45.48
CA PHE A 31 23.93 -0.89 -45.29
C PHE A 31 24.50 0.04 -46.37
N ALA A 32 23.63 0.70 -47.13
CA ALA A 32 24.01 1.76 -48.05
C ALA A 32 24.30 3.06 -47.29
N GLN A 33 25.44 3.70 -47.56
CA GLN A 33 25.85 4.97 -47.00
C GLN A 33 25.24 6.13 -47.80
N THR A 34 24.47 7.00 -47.14
CA THR A 34 24.03 8.29 -47.70
C THR A 34 25.08 9.38 -47.47
N PRO A 35 25.28 10.34 -48.40
CA PRO A 35 26.30 11.37 -48.27
C PRO A 35 25.91 12.46 -47.25
N SER A 36 26.89 12.85 -46.40
CA SER A 36 26.79 13.96 -45.44
C SER A 36 26.65 15.31 -46.14
N ALA A 37 25.55 16.01 -45.91
CA ALA A 37 25.40 17.42 -46.25
C ALA A 37 26.15 18.29 -45.21
N ARG A 38 26.99 19.20 -45.71
CA ARG A 38 27.76 20.17 -44.92
C ARG A 38 26.84 21.31 -44.47
N ILE A 39 26.56 21.40 -43.17
CA ILE A 39 25.81 22.52 -42.59
C ILE A 39 26.78 23.68 -42.34
N THR A 40 26.53 24.83 -42.97
CA THR A 40 27.19 26.10 -42.70
C THR A 40 26.62 26.79 -41.45
N PRO A 41 27.43 27.51 -40.65
CA PRO A 41 26.94 28.17 -39.45
C PRO A 41 26.29 29.51 -39.81
N ALA A 42 25.01 29.68 -39.44
CA ALA A 42 24.34 30.97 -39.44
C ALA A 42 24.49 31.65 -38.08
N ASN A 43 24.77 32.96 -38.11
CA ASN A 43 25.11 33.80 -36.98
C ASN A 43 23.85 34.24 -36.18
N SER A 44 23.91 34.03 -34.87
CA SER A 44 23.31 34.77 -33.74
C SER A 44 21.93 35.46 -33.83
N ARG A 45 21.02 35.01 -32.96
CA ARG A 45 20.32 35.91 -32.03
C ARG A 45 20.02 35.19 -30.72
N ALA A 46 20.62 35.67 -29.64
CA ALA A 46 20.44 35.15 -28.30
C ALA A 46 18.98 35.31 -27.87
N ALA A 47 18.25 34.20 -27.75
CA ALA A 47 17.00 34.16 -27.02
C ALA A 47 17.35 34.04 -25.53
N SER A 48 16.97 35.05 -24.76
CA SER A 48 17.09 35.11 -23.31
C SER A 48 16.48 33.86 -22.68
N ALA A 49 17.31 33.08 -21.98
CA ALA A 49 16.86 31.99 -21.15
C ALA A 49 15.92 32.52 -20.05
N PRO A 50 14.72 31.94 -19.84
CA PRO A 50 13.90 32.32 -18.71
C PRO A 50 14.62 31.93 -17.41
N SER A 51 14.71 32.92 -16.54
CA SER A 51 15.32 32.90 -15.21
C SER A 51 14.77 31.78 -14.32
N ALA A 52 15.65 31.34 -13.42
CA ALA A 52 15.53 30.31 -12.42
C ALA A 52 14.21 30.29 -11.60
N SER A 53 13.77 29.06 -11.35
CA SER A 53 13.26 28.56 -10.06
C SER A 53 12.14 29.35 -9.39
N ALA A 54 10.93 29.23 -9.93
CA ALA A 54 9.73 29.36 -9.09
C ALA A 54 9.70 28.17 -8.11
N LYS A 55 9.81 28.43 -6.80
CA LYS A 55 9.46 27.42 -5.79
C LYS A 55 8.01 26.97 -6.07
N PRO A 56 7.69 25.67 -6.03
CA PRO A 56 6.33 25.22 -6.21
C PRO A 56 5.44 25.95 -5.22
N ALA A 57 4.38 26.60 -5.73
CA ALA A 57 3.37 27.18 -4.88
C ALA A 57 2.84 26.06 -3.98
N VAL A 58 3.05 26.19 -2.66
CA VAL A 58 2.42 25.30 -1.69
C VAL A 58 0.92 25.57 -1.81
N MET A 59 0.20 24.63 -2.42
CA MET A 59 -1.26 24.71 -2.45
C MET A 59 -1.73 24.65 -0.99
N THR A 60 -2.28 25.76 -0.50
CA THR A 60 -2.81 25.87 0.87
C THR A 60 -4.25 25.38 0.97
N ALA A 61 -4.94 25.23 -0.16
CA ALA A 61 -6.29 24.70 -0.22
C ALA A 61 -6.28 23.16 -0.12
N THR A 62 -7.12 22.62 0.76
CA THR A 62 -7.40 21.19 0.83
C THR A 62 -8.08 20.74 -0.45
N PHE A 63 -7.52 19.72 -1.10
CA PHE A 63 -8.10 19.15 -2.32
C PHE A 63 -9.45 18.51 -2.02
N THR A 64 -10.44 18.76 -2.88
CA THR A 64 -11.78 18.17 -2.77
C THR A 64 -11.99 17.21 -3.95
N PRO A 65 -12.12 15.89 -3.70
CA PRO A 65 -12.41 14.94 -4.76
C PRO A 65 -13.82 15.17 -5.34
N PRO A 66 -14.10 14.71 -6.57
CA PRO A 66 -15.43 14.83 -7.16
C PRO A 66 -16.54 14.28 -6.26
N ALA A 67 -17.74 14.87 -6.37
CA ALA A 67 -18.92 14.36 -5.69
C ALA A 67 -19.33 13.01 -6.31
N GLU A 68 -19.80 12.08 -5.49
CA GLU A 68 -20.19 10.73 -5.94
C GLU A 68 -21.28 10.76 -7.03
N SER A 69 -22.20 11.72 -6.95
CA SER A 69 -23.23 11.96 -7.98
C SER A 69 -22.68 12.33 -9.35
N THR A 70 -21.40 12.74 -9.44
CA THR A 70 -20.71 13.09 -10.70
C THR A 70 -19.92 11.93 -11.29
N MET A 71 -20.02 10.73 -10.69
CA MET A 71 -19.39 9.53 -11.26
C MET A 71 -19.91 9.31 -12.69
N PRO A 72 -19.02 9.14 -13.69
CA PRO A 72 -19.42 8.90 -15.07
C PRO A 72 -20.38 7.72 -15.20
N THR A 73 -21.23 7.75 -16.21
CA THR A 73 -22.05 6.61 -16.64
C THR A 73 -21.30 5.77 -17.69
N GLY A 74 -21.92 4.69 -18.17
CA GLY A 74 -21.31 3.82 -19.18
C GLY A 74 -20.22 2.90 -18.62
N ASP A 75 -19.46 2.25 -19.51
CA ASP A 75 -18.54 1.18 -19.12
C ASP A 75 -17.38 1.66 -18.25
N TYR A 76 -16.86 2.86 -18.52
CA TYR A 76 -15.84 3.48 -17.66
C TYR A 76 -16.37 3.74 -16.24
N GLY A 77 -17.60 4.24 -16.13
CA GLY A 77 -18.29 4.44 -14.86
C GLY A 77 -18.48 3.16 -14.05
N LYS A 78 -18.78 2.04 -14.72
CA LYS A 78 -18.89 0.71 -14.08
C LYS A 78 -17.57 0.28 -13.44
N VAL A 79 -16.42 0.56 -14.07
CA VAL A 79 -15.11 0.23 -13.52
C VAL A 79 -14.78 1.09 -12.29
N ILE A 80 -15.11 2.39 -12.31
CA ILE A 80 -14.99 3.27 -11.13
C ILE A 80 -15.82 2.71 -9.97
N ARG A 81 -17.09 2.36 -10.24
CA ARG A 81 -18.01 1.81 -9.24
C ARG A 81 -17.53 0.48 -8.68
N LEU A 82 -16.98 -0.40 -9.53
CA LEU A 82 -16.35 -1.64 -9.08
C LEU A 82 -15.16 -1.35 -8.15
N GLY A 83 -14.32 -0.37 -8.50
CA GLY A 83 -13.19 0.03 -7.66
C GLY A 83 -13.64 0.51 -6.28
N GLN A 84 -14.68 1.35 -6.22
CA GLN A 84 -15.30 1.79 -4.96
C GLN A 84 -15.88 0.60 -4.16
N GLN A 85 -16.56 -0.34 -4.82
CA GLN A 85 -17.11 -1.55 -4.19
C GLN A 85 -16.03 -2.45 -3.59
N VAL A 86 -14.94 -2.72 -4.33
CA VAL A 86 -13.78 -3.44 -3.81
C VAL A 86 -13.17 -2.70 -2.62
N PHE A 87 -13.12 -1.37 -2.66
CA PHE A 87 -12.55 -0.56 -1.59
C PHE A 87 -13.36 -0.63 -0.29
N MET A 88 -14.68 -0.58 -0.41
CA MET A 88 -15.62 -0.56 0.72
C MET A 88 -15.94 -1.96 1.24
N GLU A 89 -15.93 -2.97 0.38
CA GLU A 89 -16.39 -4.33 0.67
C GLU A 89 -15.38 -5.36 0.13
N THR A 90 -14.10 -5.16 0.48
CA THR A 90 -12.96 -5.90 -0.09
C THR A 90 -13.09 -7.42 0.04
N GLY A 91 -13.55 -7.90 1.20
CA GLY A 91 -13.79 -9.33 1.43
C GLY A 91 -14.88 -9.93 0.54
N GLN A 92 -15.82 -9.13 0.02
CA GLN A 92 -16.89 -9.59 -0.87
C GLN A 92 -16.42 -9.61 -2.33
N TYR A 93 -15.77 -8.55 -2.79
CA TYR A 93 -15.41 -8.39 -4.21
C TYR A 93 -14.01 -8.93 -4.56
N ALA A 94 -13.16 -9.14 -3.56
CA ALA A 94 -11.78 -9.62 -3.73
C ALA A 94 -11.43 -10.74 -2.74
N SER A 95 -12.41 -11.56 -2.34
CA SER A 95 -12.27 -12.63 -1.33
C SER A 95 -11.05 -13.54 -1.53
N ARG A 96 -10.71 -13.87 -2.78
CA ARG A 96 -9.55 -14.71 -3.14
C ARG A 96 -8.19 -14.11 -2.75
N TYR A 97 -8.14 -12.82 -2.42
CA TYR A 97 -6.93 -12.07 -2.09
C TYR A 97 -6.90 -11.54 -0.65
N VAL A 98 -7.94 -11.80 0.16
CA VAL A 98 -8.07 -11.27 1.52
C VAL A 98 -8.03 -12.42 2.51
N GLY A 99 -7.16 -12.32 3.52
CA GLY A 99 -7.02 -13.34 4.57
C GLY A 99 -7.54 -12.92 5.95
N ASN A 100 -8.14 -11.73 6.05
CA ASN A 100 -8.66 -11.18 7.30
C ASN A 100 -10.06 -10.56 7.14
N ASN A 101 -10.53 -9.84 8.15
CA ASN A 101 -11.88 -9.26 8.16
C ASN A 101 -11.88 -7.74 7.95
N LEU A 102 -10.80 -7.20 7.37
CA LEU A 102 -10.67 -5.78 7.06
C LEU A 102 -11.20 -5.44 5.66
N THR A 103 -11.35 -4.15 5.41
CA THR A 103 -11.61 -3.51 4.12
C THR A 103 -10.65 -2.33 3.97
N CYS A 104 -10.40 -1.88 2.74
CA CYS A 104 -9.56 -0.69 2.52
C CYS A 104 -10.12 0.53 3.27
N ALA A 105 -11.45 0.67 3.29
CA ALA A 105 -12.16 1.76 3.94
C ALA A 105 -12.00 1.80 5.47
N ASN A 106 -11.51 0.74 6.13
CA ASN A 106 -11.27 0.77 7.57
C ASN A 106 -10.11 1.68 7.98
N CYS A 107 -9.14 1.91 7.09
CA CYS A 107 -8.01 2.81 7.31
C CYS A 107 -8.06 4.05 6.41
N HIS A 108 -8.73 3.92 5.27
CA HIS A 108 -8.87 4.97 4.27
C HIS A 108 -10.30 5.51 4.28
N LEU A 109 -10.60 6.39 5.23
CA LEU A 109 -11.96 6.80 5.56
C LEU A 109 -12.66 7.57 4.44
N ASP A 110 -13.99 7.65 4.54
CA ASP A 110 -14.88 8.24 3.52
C ASP A 110 -14.62 7.65 2.12
N ALA A 111 -14.56 6.31 2.03
CA ALA A 111 -14.22 5.61 0.79
C ALA A 111 -12.91 6.08 0.13
N GLY A 112 -11.91 6.46 0.93
CA GLY A 112 -10.63 6.96 0.45
C GLY A 112 -10.62 8.44 0.06
N ARG A 113 -11.64 9.20 0.45
CA ARG A 113 -11.78 10.64 0.13
C ARG A 113 -11.29 11.54 1.26
N LYS A 114 -11.30 11.07 2.51
CA LYS A 114 -11.00 11.88 3.69
C LYS A 114 -9.51 12.25 3.76
N ALA A 115 -9.24 13.56 3.77
CA ALA A 115 -7.94 14.11 4.12
C ALA A 115 -7.47 13.60 5.49
N ASP A 116 -6.16 13.43 5.65
CA ASP A 116 -5.51 12.95 6.88
C ASP A 116 -5.85 11.50 7.26
N SER A 117 -6.44 10.75 6.31
CA SER A 117 -6.73 9.32 6.40
C SER A 117 -6.15 8.55 5.21
N ALA A 118 -4.97 8.97 4.73
CA ALA A 118 -4.30 8.41 3.55
C ALA A 118 -5.22 8.30 2.32
N PRO A 119 -5.80 9.42 1.85
CA PRO A 119 -6.78 9.38 0.77
C PRO A 119 -6.18 8.93 -0.57
N LEU A 120 -7.01 8.27 -1.39
CA LEU A 120 -6.61 7.73 -2.69
C LEU A 120 -6.24 8.80 -3.71
N TRP A 121 -6.92 9.96 -3.67
CA TRP A 121 -6.63 11.06 -4.59
C TRP A 121 -5.17 11.54 -4.45
N ALA A 122 -4.64 11.55 -3.23
CA ALA A 122 -3.26 11.93 -2.96
C ALA A 122 -2.27 10.85 -3.44
N SER A 123 -2.65 9.58 -3.28
CA SER A 123 -1.83 8.47 -3.74
C SER A 123 -1.74 8.44 -5.26
N PHE A 124 -2.83 8.68 -5.99
CA PHE A 124 -2.82 8.55 -7.45
C PHE A 124 -1.79 9.48 -8.11
N ILE A 125 -1.74 10.74 -7.70
CA ILE A 125 -0.82 11.74 -8.26
C ILE A 125 0.63 11.59 -7.81
N HIS A 126 0.88 10.76 -6.80
CA HIS A 126 2.20 10.62 -6.19
C HIS A 126 3.03 9.48 -6.78
N TYR A 127 2.39 8.45 -7.33
CA TYR A 127 3.08 7.29 -7.90
C TYR A 127 3.30 7.46 -9.42
N PRO A 128 4.42 6.95 -9.98
CA PRO A 128 5.46 6.13 -9.33
C PRO A 128 6.33 6.87 -8.31
N ALA A 129 6.74 6.17 -7.24
CA ALA A 129 7.53 6.75 -6.16
C ALA A 129 8.54 5.77 -5.56
N PHE A 130 9.73 6.26 -5.20
CA PHE A 130 10.70 5.47 -4.44
C PHE A 130 10.16 5.15 -3.04
N ARG A 131 10.29 3.90 -2.60
CA ARG A 131 9.88 3.47 -1.27
C ARG A 131 11.00 2.78 -0.52
N SER A 132 11.34 3.31 0.65
CA SER A 132 12.35 2.73 1.55
C SER A 132 12.04 1.28 1.94
N LYS A 133 10.75 0.92 2.10
CA LYS A 133 10.32 -0.45 2.42
C LYS A 133 10.77 -1.47 1.36
N THR A 134 10.75 -1.11 0.08
CA THR A 134 11.07 -2.01 -1.04
C THR A 134 12.44 -1.73 -1.64
N GLY A 135 13.04 -0.57 -1.37
CA GLY A 135 14.34 -0.17 -1.91
C GLY A 135 14.30 0.17 -3.40
N GLN A 136 13.13 0.40 -3.98
CA GLN A 136 12.92 0.61 -5.41
C GLN A 136 11.79 1.62 -5.68
N VAL A 137 11.62 1.98 -6.96
CA VAL A 137 10.46 2.75 -7.42
C VAL A 137 9.27 1.82 -7.57
N ASP A 138 8.26 2.04 -6.75
CA ASP A 138 6.98 1.32 -6.81
C ASP A 138 6.00 2.06 -7.73
N THR A 139 5.13 1.30 -8.40
CA THR A 139 3.95 1.84 -9.10
C THR A 139 2.76 1.90 -8.15
N LEU A 140 1.65 2.51 -8.58
CA LEU A 140 0.41 2.44 -7.81
C LEU A 140 -0.09 0.99 -7.69
N ALA A 141 0.04 0.19 -8.75
CA ALA A 141 -0.32 -1.23 -8.74
C ALA A 141 0.47 -1.99 -7.67
N SER A 142 1.81 -1.86 -7.66
CA SER A 142 2.63 -2.55 -6.67
C SER A 142 2.39 -2.04 -5.24
N ARG A 143 2.04 -0.75 -5.09
CA ARG A 143 1.61 -0.22 -3.80
C ARG A 143 0.32 -0.88 -3.29
N ILE A 144 -0.67 -1.07 -4.16
CA ILE A 144 -1.96 -1.71 -3.85
C ILE A 144 -1.75 -3.20 -3.57
N GLN A 145 -0.91 -3.90 -4.34
CA GLN A 145 -0.53 -5.29 -4.09
C GLN A 145 0.04 -5.47 -2.67
N GLY A 146 0.95 -4.58 -2.25
CA GLY A 146 1.44 -4.58 -0.87
C GLY A 146 0.33 -4.36 0.16
N CYS A 147 -0.70 -3.57 -0.12
CA CYS A 147 -1.84 -3.44 0.80
C CYS A 147 -2.58 -4.78 0.96
N PHE A 148 -2.78 -5.55 -0.11
CA PHE A 148 -3.35 -6.90 -0.01
C PHE A 148 -2.49 -7.86 0.81
N GLU A 149 -1.18 -7.88 0.57
CA GLU A 149 -0.26 -8.77 1.30
C GLU A 149 -0.19 -8.44 2.79
N TYR A 150 -0.12 -7.15 3.13
CA TYR A 150 0.15 -6.73 4.50
C TYR A 150 -1.14 -6.37 5.26
N SER A 151 -1.90 -5.40 4.76
CA SER A 151 -3.08 -4.88 5.48
C SER A 151 -4.26 -5.84 5.40
N MET A 152 -4.44 -6.51 4.27
CA MET A 152 -5.51 -7.50 4.09
C MET A 152 -5.09 -8.93 4.48
N ASN A 153 -3.84 -9.08 4.97
CA ASN A 153 -3.24 -10.36 5.35
C ASN A 153 -3.46 -11.48 4.30
N GLY A 154 -3.37 -11.12 3.03
CA GLY A 154 -3.75 -11.99 1.93
C GLY A 154 -2.64 -12.16 0.92
N LYS A 155 -3.03 -12.21 -0.36
CA LYS A 155 -2.10 -12.40 -1.48
C LYS A 155 -2.26 -11.25 -2.46
N ALA A 156 -1.17 -10.75 -3.01
CA ALA A 156 -1.22 -9.76 -4.06
C ALA A 156 -1.99 -10.29 -5.28
N PRO A 157 -3.01 -9.58 -5.77
CA PRO A 157 -3.54 -9.82 -7.11
C PRO A 157 -2.46 -9.55 -8.17
N PRO A 158 -2.51 -10.19 -9.35
CA PRO A 158 -1.70 -9.79 -10.50
C PRO A 158 -1.82 -8.28 -10.79
N ALA A 159 -0.76 -7.64 -11.28
CA ALA A 159 -0.74 -6.18 -11.47
C ALA A 159 -1.74 -5.71 -12.54
N ASP A 160 -2.08 -6.58 -13.48
CA ASP A 160 -3.07 -6.40 -14.55
C ASP A 160 -4.44 -6.99 -14.20
N ASP A 161 -4.64 -7.49 -12.97
CA ASP A 161 -5.93 -8.04 -12.53
C ASP A 161 -7.03 -6.97 -12.63
N PRO A 162 -8.27 -7.33 -13.04
CA PRO A 162 -9.39 -6.40 -13.07
C PRO A 162 -9.64 -5.68 -11.74
N ILE A 163 -9.34 -6.31 -10.60
CA ILE A 163 -9.45 -5.70 -9.26
C ILE A 163 -8.44 -4.55 -9.09
N ILE A 164 -7.18 -4.74 -9.48
CA ILE A 164 -6.17 -3.69 -9.45
C ILE A 164 -6.54 -2.56 -10.41
N THR A 165 -6.95 -2.91 -11.64
CA THR A 165 -7.41 -1.95 -12.65
C THR A 165 -8.56 -1.08 -12.12
N ALA A 166 -9.56 -1.70 -11.49
CA ALA A 166 -10.71 -1.00 -10.93
C ALA A 166 -10.32 -0.05 -9.78
N LEU A 167 -9.48 -0.52 -8.84
CA LEU A 167 -8.99 0.31 -7.74
C LEU A 167 -8.18 1.52 -8.23
N GLN A 168 -7.32 1.34 -9.23
CA GLN A 168 -6.57 2.44 -9.83
C GLN A 168 -7.48 3.43 -10.55
N THR A 169 -8.51 2.94 -11.24
CA THR A 169 -9.46 3.79 -11.96
C THR A 169 -10.32 4.60 -11.00
N TYR A 170 -10.72 4.01 -9.87
CA TYR A 170 -11.38 4.73 -8.79
C TYR A 170 -10.48 5.80 -8.17
N ALA A 171 -9.23 5.48 -7.86
CA ALA A 171 -8.25 6.45 -7.34
C ALA A 171 -7.98 7.60 -8.33
N PHE A 172 -7.90 7.29 -9.63
CA PHE A 172 -7.75 8.30 -10.69
C PHE A 172 -8.95 9.25 -10.73
N TRP A 173 -10.17 8.72 -10.70
CA TRP A 173 -11.38 9.55 -10.69
C TRP A 173 -11.42 10.46 -9.46
N LEU A 174 -11.06 9.94 -8.27
CA LEU A 174 -10.95 10.75 -7.06
C LEU A 174 -9.91 11.88 -7.19
N ALA A 175 -8.84 11.67 -7.95
CA ALA A 175 -7.77 12.64 -8.17
C ALA A 175 -8.07 13.66 -9.30
N LYS A 176 -9.28 13.69 -9.87
CA LYS A 176 -9.62 14.60 -10.98
C LYS A 176 -9.31 16.06 -10.62
N GLY A 177 -8.43 16.69 -11.41
CA GLY A 177 -8.00 18.08 -11.22
C GLY A 177 -6.85 18.28 -10.24
N ALA A 178 -6.36 17.21 -9.59
CA ALA A 178 -5.17 17.28 -8.75
C ALA A 178 -3.89 17.41 -9.59
N PRO A 179 -2.91 18.21 -9.16
CA PRO A 179 -1.64 18.34 -9.84
C PRO A 179 -0.77 17.07 -9.67
N VAL A 180 -0.25 16.53 -10.77
CA VAL A 180 0.63 15.35 -10.76
C VAL A 180 1.99 15.70 -10.14
N GLY A 181 2.53 14.80 -9.32
CA GLY A 181 3.89 14.88 -8.77
C GLY A 181 4.09 15.85 -7.61
N MET A 182 3.03 16.55 -7.16
CA MET A 182 3.11 17.49 -6.04
C MET A 182 2.45 16.93 -4.78
N PRO A 183 3.10 17.02 -3.60
CA PRO A 183 2.43 16.74 -2.34
C PRO A 183 1.24 17.68 -2.14
N LEU A 184 0.10 17.12 -1.74
CA LEU A 184 -1.11 17.88 -1.41
C LEU A 184 -1.37 17.84 0.11
N PRO A 185 -1.84 18.94 0.72
CA PRO A 185 -2.31 18.93 2.10
C PRO A 185 -3.38 17.86 2.32
N GLY A 186 -3.32 17.14 3.44
CA GLY A 186 -4.23 16.03 3.73
C GLY A 186 -3.79 14.67 3.17
N SER A 187 -2.63 14.59 2.51
CA SER A 187 -2.04 13.32 2.08
C SER A 187 -1.52 12.50 3.26
N GLY A 188 -1.73 11.19 3.23
CA GLY A 188 -1.27 10.28 4.28
C GLY A 188 -1.99 10.48 5.62
N TYR A 189 -1.34 10.09 6.70
CA TYR A 189 -1.75 10.43 8.07
C TYR A 189 -0.90 11.60 8.58
N PRO A 190 -1.44 12.47 9.46
CA PRO A 190 -0.65 13.54 10.06
C PRO A 190 0.54 12.98 10.83
N LYS A 191 1.68 13.66 10.70
CA LYS A 191 2.86 13.38 11.53
C LYS A 191 2.71 14.14 12.83
N LEU A 192 2.49 13.42 13.93
CA LEU A 192 2.42 14.02 15.26
C LEU A 192 3.81 14.44 15.73
N LYS A 193 3.86 15.36 16.70
CA LYS A 193 5.11 15.65 17.39
C LYS A 193 5.53 14.44 18.20
N LYS A 194 6.81 14.41 18.56
CA LYS A 194 7.30 13.43 19.52
C LYS A 194 6.52 13.62 20.84
N PRO A 195 6.03 12.54 21.46
CA PRO A 195 5.28 12.68 22.70
C PRO A 195 6.18 13.26 23.80
N GLU A 196 5.60 14.10 24.66
CA GLU A 196 6.32 14.74 25.77
C GLU A 196 6.85 13.70 26.76
N GLN A 197 6.08 12.62 26.96
CA GLN A 197 6.46 11.46 27.75
C GLN A 197 6.59 10.23 26.85
N PRO A 198 7.50 9.29 27.16
CA PRO A 198 7.53 8.01 26.46
C PRO A 198 6.14 7.38 26.44
N ALA A 199 5.72 6.94 25.25
CA ALA A 199 4.42 6.31 25.07
C ALA A 199 4.30 5.07 25.96
N ASP A 200 3.18 4.93 26.66
CA ASP A 200 3.02 3.97 27.75
C ASP A 200 1.83 3.03 27.54
N TYR A 201 2.05 1.74 27.81
CA TYR A 201 1.03 0.71 27.66
C TYR A 201 -0.17 0.91 28.60
N ALA A 202 0.07 1.19 29.88
CA ALA A 202 -0.99 1.27 30.88
C ALA A 202 -1.83 2.56 30.75
N ARG A 203 -1.22 3.67 30.32
CA ARG A 203 -1.97 4.87 29.93
C ARG A 203 -2.78 4.60 28.66
N GLY A 204 -2.19 3.94 27.67
CA GLY A 204 -2.86 3.57 26.43
C GLY A 204 -4.07 2.67 26.64
N GLU A 205 -3.98 1.71 27.55
CA GLU A 205 -5.08 0.84 27.96
C GLU A 205 -6.27 1.63 28.51
N LYS A 206 -6.01 2.64 29.36
CA LYS A 206 -7.07 3.51 29.90
C LYS A 206 -7.73 4.32 28.79
N VAL A 207 -6.95 4.92 27.90
CA VAL A 207 -7.47 5.65 26.73
C VAL A 207 -8.34 4.72 25.88
N TYR A 208 -7.86 3.49 25.64
CA TYR A 208 -8.60 2.48 24.88
C TYR A 208 -9.94 2.12 25.51
N ALA A 209 -9.94 1.79 26.80
CA ALA A 209 -11.14 1.41 27.52
C ALA A 209 -12.20 2.53 27.50
N GLN A 210 -11.77 3.79 27.61
CA GLN A 210 -12.66 4.95 27.66
C GLN A 210 -13.18 5.37 26.28
N ASN A 211 -12.38 5.22 25.22
CA ASN A 211 -12.65 5.88 23.93
C ASN A 211 -12.82 4.91 22.75
N CYS A 212 -12.38 3.66 22.87
CA CYS A 212 -12.25 2.73 21.74
C CYS A 212 -13.04 1.44 21.93
N ALA A 213 -13.03 0.87 23.14
CA ALA A 213 -13.56 -0.46 23.44
C ALA A 213 -15.06 -0.61 23.12
N LEU A 214 -15.84 0.47 23.21
CA LEU A 214 -17.28 0.46 22.86
C LEU A 214 -17.53 0.01 21.42
N CYS A 215 -16.64 0.34 20.49
CA CYS A 215 -16.77 -0.02 19.07
C CYS A 215 -15.86 -1.20 18.71
N HIS A 216 -14.62 -1.21 19.20
CA HIS A 216 -13.62 -2.19 18.81
C HIS A 216 -13.57 -3.45 19.70
N GLY A 217 -14.41 -3.51 20.74
CA GLY A 217 -14.42 -4.60 21.73
C GLY A 217 -13.35 -4.41 22.79
N ALA A 218 -13.58 -4.92 24.01
CA ALA A 218 -12.54 -4.92 25.06
C ALA A 218 -11.34 -5.80 24.68
N ASP A 219 -11.55 -6.78 23.81
CA ASP A 219 -10.57 -7.71 23.27
C ASP A 219 -10.01 -7.26 21.90
N GLY A 220 -10.41 -6.08 21.40
CA GLY A 220 -9.95 -5.51 20.13
C GLY A 220 -10.31 -6.28 18.87
N LEU A 221 -11.23 -7.26 18.95
CA LEU A 221 -11.64 -8.08 17.82
C LEU A 221 -12.68 -7.41 16.90
N GLY A 222 -13.06 -6.17 17.24
CA GLY A 222 -14.08 -5.43 16.52
C GLY A 222 -15.48 -5.97 16.79
N GLN A 223 -16.45 -5.52 15.99
CA GLN A 223 -17.83 -6.00 16.08
C GLN A 223 -18.36 -6.41 14.72
N ARG A 224 -19.23 -7.43 14.74
CA ARG A 224 -19.85 -8.01 13.56
C ARG A 224 -21.36 -7.91 13.66
N ALA A 225 -22.00 -7.64 12.53
CA ALA A 225 -23.45 -7.77 12.34
C ALA A 225 -23.69 -8.85 11.27
N GLY A 226 -24.04 -10.06 11.72
CA GLY A 226 -24.02 -11.24 10.86
C GLY A 226 -22.62 -11.47 10.25
N ASP A 227 -22.56 -11.55 8.93
CA ASP A 227 -21.31 -11.77 8.21
C ASP A 227 -20.51 -10.49 7.94
N LYS A 228 -21.06 -9.31 8.24
CA LYS A 228 -20.39 -8.03 8.00
C LYS A 228 -19.59 -7.58 9.22
N GLN A 229 -18.31 -7.28 9.02
CA GLN A 229 -17.51 -6.57 10.02
C GLN A 229 -17.95 -5.10 10.03
N VAL A 230 -18.52 -4.63 11.14
CA VAL A 230 -19.01 -3.24 11.26
C VAL A 230 -17.93 -2.34 11.84
N PHE A 231 -17.26 -2.80 12.90
CA PHE A 231 -16.07 -2.15 13.45
C PHE A 231 -14.88 -3.09 13.29
N PRO A 232 -13.75 -2.63 12.72
CA PRO A 232 -12.65 -3.52 12.38
C PRO A 232 -11.93 -4.06 13.62
N PRO A 233 -11.41 -5.31 13.57
CA PRO A 233 -10.45 -5.81 14.54
C PRO A 233 -9.15 -5.00 14.47
N LEU A 234 -8.67 -4.55 15.63
CA LEU A 234 -7.44 -3.77 15.74
C LEU A 234 -6.20 -4.64 15.94
N TRP A 235 -6.39 -5.82 16.53
CA TRP A 235 -5.40 -6.88 16.67
C TRP A 235 -6.07 -8.25 16.61
N GLY A 236 -5.32 -9.31 16.92
CA GLY A 236 -5.80 -10.67 16.83
C GLY A 236 -5.79 -11.22 15.39
N PRO A 237 -6.20 -12.47 15.19
CA PRO A 237 -5.97 -13.23 13.95
C PRO A 237 -6.70 -12.68 12.73
N LYS A 238 -7.70 -11.80 12.93
CA LYS A 238 -8.50 -11.22 11.86
C LYS A 238 -8.18 -9.74 11.56
N SER A 239 -7.11 -9.19 12.14
CA SER A 239 -6.62 -7.84 11.86
C SER A 239 -5.52 -7.83 10.78
N PHE A 240 -4.90 -6.67 10.58
CA PHE A 240 -3.73 -6.49 9.72
C PHE A 240 -2.50 -7.20 10.30
N ASN A 241 -1.59 -7.66 9.44
CA ASN A 241 -0.41 -8.41 9.88
C ASN A 241 0.77 -7.51 10.29
N TRP A 242 1.80 -8.13 10.86
CA TRP A 242 3.01 -7.45 11.33
C TRP A 242 3.81 -6.74 10.23
N GLY A 243 3.52 -6.97 8.94
CA GLY A 243 4.13 -6.22 7.84
C GLY A 243 3.36 -4.96 7.42
N ALA A 244 2.16 -4.72 7.95
CA ALA A 244 1.29 -3.62 7.53
C ALA A 244 1.65 -2.30 8.20
N GLY A 245 1.70 -1.19 7.45
CA GLY A 245 2.16 0.10 7.99
C GLY A 245 1.40 0.62 9.22
N MET A 246 0.18 0.14 9.50
CA MET A 246 -0.58 0.50 10.71
C MET A 246 0.02 -0.11 12.00
N HIS A 247 0.90 -1.10 11.90
CA HIS A 247 1.65 -1.63 13.05
C HIS A 247 2.75 -0.67 13.54
N GLN A 248 3.10 0.33 12.72
CA GLN A 248 4.09 1.36 13.06
C GLN A 248 3.44 2.39 13.99
N LEU A 249 4.09 2.70 15.11
CA LEU A 249 3.54 3.56 16.14
C LEU A 249 3.20 4.97 15.63
N ALA A 250 4.06 5.56 14.80
CA ALA A 250 3.86 6.89 14.23
C ALA A 250 2.64 6.96 13.30
N ASN A 251 2.45 5.94 12.45
CA ASN A 251 1.28 5.88 11.57
C ASN A 251 0.01 5.65 12.38
N ALA A 252 0.04 4.74 13.35
CA ALA A 252 -1.10 4.46 14.23
C ALA A 252 -1.49 5.71 15.03
N ALA A 253 -0.54 6.36 15.69
CA ALA A 253 -0.79 7.57 16.48
C ALA A 253 -1.35 8.70 15.60
N GLY A 254 -0.75 8.96 14.43
CA GLY A 254 -1.25 9.96 13.48
C GLY A 254 -2.66 9.66 12.97
N PHE A 255 -2.94 8.41 12.61
CA PHE A 255 -4.29 8.00 12.21
C PHE A 255 -5.29 8.16 13.34
N ILE A 256 -4.96 7.69 14.54
CA ILE A 256 -5.83 7.72 15.72
C ILE A 256 -6.12 9.17 16.10
N GLN A 257 -5.11 10.02 16.23
CA GLN A 257 -5.30 11.41 16.63
C GLN A 257 -6.21 12.15 15.63
N ALA A 258 -6.01 11.96 14.33
CA ALA A 258 -6.76 12.70 13.32
C ALA A 258 -8.17 12.16 13.07
N ASN A 259 -8.41 10.87 13.33
CA ASN A 259 -9.59 10.18 12.83
C ASN A 259 -10.40 9.43 13.90
N MET A 260 -9.84 9.22 15.09
CA MET A 260 -10.47 8.46 16.17
C MET A 260 -10.64 9.31 17.45
N PRO A 261 -11.69 9.06 18.24
CA PRO A 261 -12.83 8.18 17.96
C PRO A 261 -13.61 8.61 16.71
N LEU A 262 -14.31 7.68 16.05
CA LEU A 262 -14.98 7.95 14.77
C LEU A 262 -15.94 9.15 14.88
N GLY A 263 -15.78 10.13 13.99
CA GLY A 263 -16.55 11.38 14.01
C GLY A 263 -16.08 12.41 15.06
N LYS A 264 -15.08 12.08 15.87
CA LYS A 264 -14.47 12.91 16.92
C LYS A 264 -12.94 12.99 16.77
N GLY A 265 -12.44 12.92 15.54
CA GLY A 265 -11.02 13.11 15.26
C GLY A 265 -10.51 14.44 15.83
N GLY A 266 -9.29 14.44 16.35
CA GLY A 266 -8.63 15.58 16.99
C GLY A 266 -8.97 15.76 18.46
N THR A 267 -9.84 14.94 19.05
CA THR A 267 -10.24 15.06 20.46
C THR A 267 -9.24 14.45 21.44
N LEU A 268 -8.51 13.41 21.04
CA LEU A 268 -7.40 12.90 21.82
C LEU A 268 -6.21 13.85 21.69
N SER A 269 -5.52 14.11 22.80
CA SER A 269 -4.21 14.74 22.78
C SER A 269 -3.20 13.89 21.99
N GLU A 270 -2.12 14.51 21.51
CA GLU A 270 -1.06 13.76 20.83
C GLU A 270 -0.46 12.68 21.75
N GLN A 271 -0.31 12.96 23.05
CA GLN A 271 0.19 11.99 24.03
C GLN A 271 -0.75 10.79 24.17
N GLU A 272 -2.06 11.01 24.29
CA GLU A 272 -3.05 9.93 24.37
C GLU A 272 -3.05 9.08 23.10
N ALA A 273 -2.90 9.71 21.92
CA ALA A 273 -2.81 9.00 20.65
C ALA A 273 -1.56 8.11 20.56
N TRP A 274 -0.41 8.58 21.05
CA TRP A 274 0.81 7.78 21.15
C TRP A 274 0.66 6.63 22.14
N ASP A 275 0.11 6.89 23.32
CA ASP A 275 -0.10 5.88 24.36
C ASP A 275 -1.04 4.77 23.87
N VAL A 276 -2.19 5.13 23.29
CA VAL A 276 -3.15 4.14 22.78
C VAL A 276 -2.64 3.40 21.53
N ALA A 277 -1.79 4.03 20.71
CA ALA A 277 -1.10 3.35 19.62
C ALA A 277 -0.14 2.27 20.14
N VAL A 278 0.61 2.55 21.22
CA VAL A 278 1.44 1.54 21.90
C VAL A 278 0.58 0.40 22.43
N PHE A 279 -0.50 0.70 23.13
CA PHE A 279 -1.41 -0.33 23.63
C PHE A 279 -1.96 -1.20 22.48
N MET A 280 -2.52 -0.61 21.44
CA MET A 280 -3.07 -1.32 20.28
C MET A 280 -2.03 -2.21 19.58
N ASN A 281 -0.81 -1.69 19.36
CA ASN A 281 0.25 -2.42 18.67
C ASN A 281 1.10 -3.31 19.59
N SER A 282 0.76 -3.40 20.89
CA SER A 282 1.34 -4.36 21.84
C SER A 282 0.59 -5.70 21.92
N HIS A 283 -0.33 -5.94 20.98
CA HIS A 283 -1.09 -7.18 20.90
C HIS A 283 -0.69 -7.99 19.67
N GLU A 284 -0.80 -9.31 19.77
CA GLU A 284 -0.48 -10.19 18.66
C GLU A 284 -1.45 -10.04 17.49
N ARG A 285 -0.92 -10.32 16.31
CA ARG A 285 -1.59 -10.24 15.01
C ARG A 285 -0.93 -11.22 14.04
N PRO A 286 -1.49 -11.46 12.85
CA PRO A 286 -0.89 -12.39 11.92
C PRO A 286 0.57 -12.03 11.61
N GLN A 287 1.38 -13.06 11.44
CA GLN A 287 2.82 -12.96 11.20
C GLN A 287 3.14 -12.12 9.95
N ASP A 288 4.29 -11.46 9.94
CA ASP A 288 4.82 -10.78 8.76
C ASP A 288 5.02 -11.82 7.63
N PRO A 289 4.48 -11.60 6.41
CA PRO A 289 4.71 -12.50 5.28
C PRO A 289 6.19 -12.72 4.94
N ARG A 290 7.08 -11.84 5.42
CA ARG A 290 8.53 -11.89 5.24
C ARG A 290 9.26 -12.60 6.39
N PHE A 291 8.53 -13.24 7.30
CA PHE A 291 9.09 -13.93 8.46
C PHE A 291 10.17 -14.94 8.07
N THR A 292 11.33 -14.85 8.72
CA THR A 292 12.53 -15.63 8.40
C THR A 292 12.63 -16.93 9.20
N LYS A 293 11.54 -17.39 9.83
CA LYS A 293 11.51 -18.48 10.83
C LYS A 293 12.15 -18.12 12.17
N SER A 294 12.64 -16.89 12.33
CA SER A 294 13.16 -16.34 13.57
C SER A 294 12.63 -14.92 13.79
N VAL A 295 12.05 -14.67 14.96
CA VAL A 295 11.54 -13.34 15.33
C VAL A 295 12.69 -12.33 15.38
N ALA A 296 13.82 -12.70 15.99
CA ALA A 296 14.99 -11.84 16.11
C ALA A 296 15.58 -11.45 14.75
N GLU A 297 15.71 -12.41 13.82
CA GLU A 297 16.22 -12.14 12.47
C GLU A 297 15.23 -11.30 11.65
N THR A 298 13.94 -11.61 11.74
CA THR A 298 12.89 -10.83 11.08
C THR A 298 12.87 -9.40 11.60
N ARG A 299 13.07 -9.22 12.92
CA ARG A 299 13.19 -7.89 13.52
C ARG A 299 14.37 -7.14 12.94
N LYS A 300 15.57 -7.73 13.04
CA LYS A 300 16.82 -7.13 12.54
C LYS A 300 16.70 -6.69 11.08
N LYS A 301 15.98 -7.45 10.25
CA LYS A 301 15.88 -7.19 8.82
C LYS A 301 14.79 -6.19 8.45
N TYR A 302 13.64 -6.20 9.12
CA TYR A 302 12.45 -5.48 8.65
C TYR A 302 11.83 -4.52 9.68
N HIS A 303 12.19 -4.63 10.95
CA HIS A 303 11.54 -3.96 12.08
C HIS A 303 12.51 -3.33 13.07
N ASP A 304 13.77 -3.16 12.71
CA ASP A 304 14.82 -2.65 13.61
C ASP A 304 14.75 -1.12 13.74
N THR A 305 13.64 -0.65 14.28
CA THR A 305 13.36 0.76 14.56
C THR A 305 12.64 0.89 15.90
N ASP A 306 12.65 2.10 16.46
CA ASP A 306 11.86 2.42 17.66
C ASP A 306 10.36 2.48 17.39
N ASP A 307 9.99 2.63 16.11
CA ASP A 307 8.62 2.73 15.62
C ASP A 307 7.92 1.36 15.50
N SER A 308 8.64 0.26 15.70
CA SER A 308 8.10 -1.11 15.65
C SER A 308 8.32 -1.87 16.96
N LEU A 309 7.22 -2.42 17.49
CA LEU A 309 7.21 -3.30 18.66
C LEU A 309 7.48 -4.77 18.30
N TYR A 310 7.54 -5.14 17.02
CA TYR A 310 7.80 -6.52 16.58
C TYR A 310 9.12 -7.05 17.16
N GLY A 311 9.09 -8.20 17.83
CA GLY A 311 10.25 -8.80 18.49
C GLY A 311 10.68 -8.13 19.80
N LYS A 312 9.93 -7.14 20.32
CA LYS A 312 10.11 -6.62 21.68
C LYS A 312 9.27 -7.44 22.66
N THR A 313 9.73 -7.52 23.91
CA THR A 313 8.95 -8.11 25.00
C THR A 313 8.00 -7.07 25.58
N VAL A 314 6.71 -7.37 25.59
CA VAL A 314 5.67 -6.58 26.26
C VAL A 314 4.86 -7.51 27.14
N ASN A 315 4.69 -7.15 28.42
CA ASN A 315 3.97 -7.96 29.41
C ASN A 315 4.45 -9.42 29.49
N GLY A 316 5.77 -9.63 29.39
CA GLY A 316 6.39 -10.96 29.45
C GLY A 316 6.30 -11.78 28.16
N HIS A 317 5.71 -11.24 27.09
CA HIS A 317 5.53 -11.92 25.80
C HIS A 317 6.36 -11.25 24.70
N VAL A 318 7.05 -12.04 23.87
CA VAL A 318 7.80 -11.52 22.71
C VAL A 318 6.86 -11.37 21.52
N LEU A 319 6.63 -10.13 21.10
CA LEU A 319 5.69 -9.84 20.02
C LEU A 319 6.17 -10.35 18.66
N GLY A 320 5.23 -10.78 17.82
CA GLY A 320 5.53 -11.40 16.53
C GLY A 320 6.00 -12.84 16.66
N SER A 321 5.76 -13.48 17.81
CA SER A 321 5.97 -14.94 17.93
C SER A 321 4.78 -15.70 17.33
N PRO A 322 5.02 -16.84 16.65
CA PRO A 322 3.96 -17.68 16.08
C PRO A 322 3.04 -18.31 17.12
#